data_AF-A0A7X3IR52-F1
#
_entry.id   AF-A0A7X3IR52-F1
#
_cell.length_a   1.000
_cell.length_b   1.000
_cell.length_c   1.000
_cell.angle_alpha   90.00
_cell.angle_beta   90.00
_cell.angle_gamma   90.00
#
_symmetry.space_group_name_H-M   'P 1'
#
loop_
_entity.id
_entity.type
_entity.pdbx_description
1 polymer ?
#
loop_
_entity_poly.entity_id
_entity_poly.type
_entity_poly.pdbx_seq_one_letter_code
_entity_poly.pdbx_strand_id
1 'polypeptide(L)'
;MNKPYLGEIRKFTGESAPAGWVFCNGQELSVEQYQSLYAVIGAAYGGDGVNTFKVPELPQVKCFRTRENTAVQQQFMIATEGLVHEWNELRLT
;
A
#
# COMPACT_ATOMS: atom_id res chain seq x y z
N MET A 1 11.10 13.22 -11.82
CA MET A 1 9.79 12.90 -11.19
C MET A 1 10.07 12.03 -9.98
N ASN A 2 9.61 12.40 -8.78
CA ASN A 2 9.90 11.67 -7.54
C ASN A 2 9.13 10.35 -7.54
N LYS A 3 9.80 9.22 -7.82
CA LYS A 3 9.18 7.89 -7.77
C LYS A 3 8.80 7.58 -6.31
N PRO A 4 7.61 7.02 -6.03
CA PRO A 4 7.28 6.60 -4.67
C PRO A 4 8.25 5.51 -4.21
N TYR A 5 8.44 5.37 -2.89
CA TYR A 5 9.15 4.23 -2.34
C TYR A 5 8.23 3.01 -2.28
N LEU A 6 8.78 1.83 -2.50
CA LEU A 6 8.04 0.59 -2.38
C LEU A 6 7.53 0.41 -0.94
N GLY A 7 6.24 0.10 -0.78
CA GLY A 7 5.61 -0.02 0.54
C GLY A 7 5.26 1.31 1.20
N GLU A 8 5.42 2.44 0.52
CA GLU A 8 5.02 3.76 1.05
C GLU A 8 3.50 3.86 1.19
N ILE A 9 3.04 4.39 2.33
CA ILE A 9 1.61 4.59 2.60
C ILE A 9 1.24 6.07 2.39
N ARG A 10 0.26 6.33 1.52
CA ARG A 10 -0.29 7.68 1.27
C ARG A 10 -1.79 7.73 1.52
N LYS A 11 -2.27 8.91 1.91
CA LYS A 11 -3.71 9.22 1.98
C LYS A 11 -4.23 9.52 0.58
N PHE A 12 -5.37 8.94 0.23
CA PHE A 12 -6.06 9.13 -1.03
C PHE A 12 -7.55 9.40 -0.78
N THR A 13 -8.12 10.33 -1.55
CA THR A 13 -9.52 10.79 -1.39
C THR A 13 -10.38 10.47 -2.61
N GLY A 14 -9.90 9.60 -3.51
CA GLY A 14 -10.66 9.13 -4.67
C GLY A 14 -11.24 7.75 -4.45
N GLU A 15 -12.22 7.39 -5.29
CA GLU A 15 -12.96 6.12 -5.19
C GLU A 15 -12.18 4.92 -5.74
N SER A 16 -11.12 5.15 -6.51
CA SER A 16 -10.36 4.08 -7.18
C SER A 16 -8.85 4.34 -7.13
N ALA A 17 -8.09 3.31 -6.74
CA ALA A 17 -6.64 3.40 -6.63
C ALA A 17 -6.03 3.52 -8.05
N PRO A 18 -5.07 4.44 -8.26
CA PRO A 18 -4.31 4.49 -9.51
C PRO A 18 -3.39 3.27 -9.66
N ALA A 19 -2.90 3.01 -10.88
CA ALA A 19 -1.94 1.95 -11.14
C ALA A 19 -0.70 2.09 -10.23
N GLY A 20 -0.23 0.95 -9.70
CA GLY A 20 0.90 0.92 -8.76
C GLY A 20 0.55 1.19 -7.29
N TRP A 21 -0.75 1.31 -6.98
CA TRP A 21 -1.24 1.51 -5.63
C TRP A 21 -2.36 0.53 -5.31
N VAL A 22 -2.37 0.05 -4.07
CA VAL A 22 -3.44 -0.80 -3.54
C VAL A 22 -4.00 -0.20 -2.27
N PHE A 23 -5.31 -0.31 -2.05
CA PHE A 23 -5.94 0.17 -0.84
C PHE A 23 -5.58 -0.69 0.38
N CYS A 24 -5.26 -0.05 1.50
CA CYS A 24 -4.98 -0.68 2.78
C CYS A 24 -6.30 -1.03 3.51
N ASN A 25 -7.06 -1.97 2.96
CA ASN A 25 -8.37 -2.41 3.46
C ASN A 25 -8.39 -3.88 3.92
N GLY A 26 -7.23 -4.49 4.17
CA GLY A 26 -7.15 -5.91 4.55
C GLY A 26 -7.35 -6.90 3.40
N GLN A 27 -7.34 -6.45 2.14
CA GLN A 27 -7.47 -7.34 0.98
C GLN A 27 -6.30 -8.33 0.87
N GLU A 28 -6.58 -9.50 0.31
CA GLU A 28 -5.60 -10.54 0.05
C GLU A 28 -5.02 -10.38 -1.36
N LEU A 29 -3.69 -10.37 -1.45
CA LEU A 29 -2.93 -10.23 -2.69
C LEU A 29 -2.09 -11.48 -2.93
N SER A 30 -1.89 -11.83 -4.20
CA SER A 30 -0.99 -12.91 -4.60
C SER A 30 0.47 -12.49 -4.45
N VAL A 31 1.26 -13.31 -3.77
CA VAL A 31 2.71 -13.11 -3.60
C VAL A 31 3.41 -13.07 -4.96
N GLU A 32 3.00 -13.93 -5.90
CA GLU A 32 3.61 -14.02 -7.24
C GLU A 32 3.49 -12.71 -8.03
N GLN A 33 2.37 -11.98 -7.86
CA GLN A 33 2.15 -10.70 -8.53
C GLN A 33 2.83 -9.53 -7.82
N TYR A 34 2.95 -9.60 -6.49
CA TYR A 34 3.44 -8.49 -5.66
C TYR A 34 4.65 -8.89 -4.82
N GLN A 35 5.60 -9.62 -5.41
CA GLN A 35 6.80 -10.12 -4.74
C GLN A 35 7.63 -9.01 -4.07
N SER A 36 7.73 -7.86 -4.74
CA SER A 36 8.44 -6.69 -4.21
C SER A 36 7.78 -6.19 -2.93
N LEU A 37 6.45 -6.00 -2.94
CA LEU A 37 5.71 -5.56 -1.76
C LEU A 37 5.80 -6.59 -0.62
N TYR A 38 5.69 -7.88 -0.96
CA TYR A 38 5.83 -8.97 0.01
C TYR A 38 7.20 -8.98 0.69
N ALA A 39 8.29 -8.67 -0.03
CA ALA A 39 9.61 -8.56 0.56
C ALA A 39 9.73 -7.44 1.61
N VAL A 40 8.90 -6.40 1.54
CA VAL A 40 8.88 -5.27 2.48
C VAL A 40 8.00 -5.55 3.69
N ILE A 41 6.76 -6.01 3.49
CA ILE A 41 5.77 -6.14 4.57
C ILE A 41 5.61 -7.58 5.10
N GLY A 42 6.03 -8.57 4.33
CA GLY A 42 5.86 -10.00 4.63
C GLY A 42 4.40 -10.42 4.77
N ALA A 43 4.17 -11.51 5.51
CA ALA A 43 2.83 -12.02 5.84
C ALA A 43 2.30 -11.47 7.19
N ALA A 44 2.79 -10.30 7.63
CA ALA A 44 2.51 -9.77 8.98
C ALA A 44 1.01 -9.51 9.24
N TYR A 45 0.23 -9.26 8.19
CA TYR A 45 -1.21 -8.96 8.27
C TYR A 45 -2.09 -10.17 7.94
N GLY A 46 -1.50 -11.37 7.85
CA GLY A 46 -2.18 -12.62 7.54
C GLY A 46 -2.07 -13.05 6.07
N GLY A 47 -2.83 -14.08 5.72
CA GLY A 47 -2.70 -14.81 4.46
C GLY A 47 -2.01 -16.17 4.66
N ASP A 48 -1.81 -16.89 3.56
CA ASP A 48 -1.18 -18.22 3.57
C ASP A 48 0.35 -18.15 3.77
N GLY A 49 0.95 -16.96 3.61
CA GLY A 49 2.39 -16.70 3.81
C GLY A 49 3.30 -17.32 2.75
N VAL A 50 2.73 -18.10 1.83
CA VAL A 50 3.42 -18.73 0.71
C VAL A 50 2.87 -18.21 -0.61
N ASN A 51 1.56 -18.36 -0.82
CA ASN A 51 0.90 -17.99 -2.08
C ASN A 51 0.22 -16.63 -2.01
N THR A 52 -0.31 -16.27 -0.84
CA THR A 52 -1.05 -15.04 -0.61
C THR A 52 -0.62 -14.34 0.67
N PHE A 53 -0.71 -13.01 0.65
CA PHE A 53 -0.47 -12.15 1.80
C PHE A 53 -1.55 -11.07 1.87
N LYS A 54 -1.84 -10.58 3.06
CA LYS A 54 -2.78 -9.49 3.24
C LYS A 54 -2.07 -8.15 3.37
N VAL A 55 -2.70 -7.11 2.84
CA VAL A 55 -2.30 -5.73 3.13
C VAL A 55 -2.82 -5.31 4.50
N PRO A 56 -2.21 -4.30 5.16
CA PRO A 56 -2.76 -3.75 6.39
C PRO A 56 -4.20 -3.26 6.19
N GLU A 57 -5.07 -3.52 7.17
CA GLU A 57 -6.37 -2.88 7.28
C GLU A 57 -6.20 -1.58 8.07
N LEU A 58 -6.24 -0.44 7.37
CA LEU A 58 -6.19 0.87 8.01
C LEU A 58 -7.60 1.46 8.11
N PRO A 59 -7.97 2.04 9.27
CA PRO A 59 -9.29 2.61 9.45
C PRO A 59 -9.51 3.73 8.42
N GLN A 60 -10.59 3.60 7.67
CA GLN A 60 -11.05 4.66 6.79
C GLN A 60 -11.44 5.89 7.62
N VAL A 61 -10.91 7.04 7.25
CA VAL A 61 -11.29 8.30 7.88
C VAL A 61 -12.39 8.91 7.04
N LYS A 62 -13.62 8.88 7.55
CA LYS A 62 -14.74 9.56 6.92
C LYS A 62 -14.64 11.04 7.23
N CYS A 63 -14.23 11.84 6.25
CA CYS A 63 -14.24 13.29 6.38
C CYS A 63 -15.66 13.78 6.04
N PHE A 64 -16.39 14.23 7.05
CA PHE A 64 -17.71 14.80 6.84
C PHE A 64 -17.59 16.27 6.41
N ARG A 65 -17.83 16.55 5.13
CA ARG A 65 -17.86 17.93 4.62
C ARG A 65 -19.23 18.53 4.92
N THR A 66 -19.31 19.39 5.94
CA THR A 66 -20.57 19.94 6.48
C THR A 66 -21.46 20.70 5.48
N ARG A 67 -20.94 21.14 4.33
CA ARG A 67 -21.68 21.96 3.35
C ARG A 67 -22.31 21.18 2.20
N GLU A 68 -21.94 19.91 2.00
CA GLU A 68 -22.36 19.15 0.81
C GLU A 68 -23.19 17.91 1.16
N ASN A 69 -23.34 17.53 2.44
CA ASN A 69 -23.91 16.25 2.92
C ASN A 69 -23.24 14.99 2.32
N THR A 70 -22.37 15.12 1.33
CA THR A 70 -21.54 14.06 0.78
C THR A 70 -20.36 13.78 1.70
N ALA A 71 -20.24 12.54 2.12
CA ALA A 71 -19.06 12.08 2.82
C ALA A 71 -17.94 11.78 1.83
N VAL A 72 -16.80 12.45 1.97
CA VAL A 72 -15.60 12.05 1.24
C VAL A 72 -14.87 11.00 2.06
N GLN A 73 -14.64 9.83 1.45
CA GLN A 73 -13.93 8.73 2.10
C GLN A 73 -12.43 8.96 1.91
N GLN A 74 -11.71 9.24 2.99
CA GLN A 74 -10.25 9.26 2.96
C GLN A 74 -9.75 7.86 3.31
N GLN A 75 -9.12 7.21 2.34
CA GLN A 75 -8.55 5.88 2.46
C GLN A 75 -7.03 5.95 2.37
N PHE A 76 -6.37 4.95 2.91
CA PHE A 76 -4.93 4.79 2.79
C PHE A 76 -4.62 3.82 1.66
N MET A 77 -3.59 4.13 0.89
CA MET A 77 -3.07 3.28 -0.17
C MET A 77 -1.59 3.01 0.06
N ILE A 78 -1.14 1.81 -0.32
CA ILE A 78 0.24 1.38 -0.27
C ILE A 78 0.80 1.26 -1.68
N ALA A 79 2.02 1.77 -1.88
CA ALA A 79 2.72 1.68 -3.15
C ALA A 79 3.19 0.25 -3.40
N THR A 80 2.70 -0.37 -4.48
CA THR A 80 3.08 -1.72 -4.90
C THR A 80 4.30 -1.74 -5.82
N GLU A 81 4.65 -0.57 -6.35
CA GLU A 81 5.82 -0.33 -7.20
C GLU A 81 6.53 0.95 -6.71
N GLY A 82 7.85 0.99 -6.84
CA GLY A 82 8.61 2.13 -6.35
C GLY A 82 10.10 1.87 -6.26
N LEU A 83 10.83 2.87 -5.76
CA LEU A 83 12.23 2.70 -5.41
C LEU A 83 12.33 1.78 -4.18
N VAL A 84 13.09 0.71 -4.29
CA VAL A 84 13.61 -0.01 -3.12
C VAL A 84 14.74 0.83 -2.55
N HIS A 85 14.84 0.92 -1.23
CA HIS A 85 15.99 1.56 -0.60
C HIS A 85 17.23 0.70 -0.89
N GLU A 86 17.95 1.04 -1.95
CA GLU A 86 19.21 0.40 -2.34
C GLU A 86 20.32 0.79 -1.34
N TRP A 87 20.30 0.19 -0.15
CA TRP A 87 21.40 0.32 0.82
C TRP A 87 22.53 -0.70 0.59
N ASN A 88 22.54 -1.43 -0.53
CA ASN A 88 23.45 -2.57 -0.74
C ASN A 88 24.75 -2.26 -1.53
N GLU A 89 25.09 -1.00 -1.79
CA GLU A 89 26.30 -0.67 -2.57
C GLU A 89 27.48 -0.11 -1.76
N LEU A 90 27.37 0.00 -0.42
CA LEU A 90 28.46 0.47 0.46
C LEU A 90 29.08 -0.61 1.36
N ARG A 91 28.86 -1.91 1.07
CA ARG A 91 29.48 -3.03 1.81
C ARG A 91 30.57 -3.78 1.05
N LEU A 92 31.11 -3.22 -0.04
CA LEU A 92 32.22 -3.81 -0.80
C LEU A 92 33.23 -2.74 -1.30
N THR A 93 33.86 -2.00 -0.38
CA THR A 93 35.23 -1.45 -0.52
C THR A 93 35.88 -1.38 0.85
#